data_AF-A0A836PTS6-F1
#
_entry.id   AF-A0A836PTS6-F1
#
_cell.length_a   1.000
_cell.length_b   1.000
_cell.length_c   1.000
_cell.angle_alpha   90.00
_cell.angle_beta   90.00
_cell.angle_gamma   90.00
#
_symmetry.space_group_name_H-M   'P 1'
#
loop_
_entity.id
_entity.type
_entity.pdbx_description
1 polymer ?
#
loop_
_entity_poly.entity_id
_entity_poly.type
_entity_poly.pdbx_seq_one_letter_code
_entity_poly.pdbx_strand_id
1 'polypeptide(L)'
;LSKKTITQKNLRIKNKIIATNRNCLDSMVSKSQVLGFKVIVSPIIQHDVVISAKRLVKMIPKNRRSCIIFGGEPTVNVKGKGKGGRNQELVLQILKLIHHSNQNLIISSIGTDGIDGNTKYSGALIENNSYNPEEITHYLKNNNSNLFFKKYGGLIKTGYTHTNLMDIGLILKY
;
A
#
# COMPACT_ATOMS: atom_id res chain seq x y z
N LEU A 1 29.59 2.55 11.70
CA LEU A 1 29.02 3.39 12.78
C LEU A 1 28.07 2.54 13.62
N SER A 2 28.52 1.99 14.74
CA SER A 2 27.65 1.22 15.64
C SER A 2 26.66 2.15 16.32
N LYS A 3 25.34 1.94 16.12
CA LYS A 3 24.32 2.64 16.91
C LYS A 3 24.46 2.18 18.37
N LYS A 4 24.97 3.05 19.24
CA LYS A 4 24.87 2.88 20.70
C LYS A 4 23.38 2.96 21.07
N THR A 5 22.77 1.82 21.37
CA THR A 5 21.44 1.79 21.97
C THR A 5 21.56 2.28 23.40
N ILE A 6 21.03 3.48 23.68
CA ILE A 6 20.98 4.02 25.04
C ILE A 6 19.80 3.34 25.75
N THR A 7 20.07 2.35 26.58
CA THR A 7 19.07 1.71 27.44
C THR A 7 19.11 2.36 28.81
N GLN A 8 18.34 3.43 29.02
CA GLN A 8 18.16 4.00 30.36
C GLN A 8 17.17 3.14 31.15
N LYS A 9 17.68 2.45 32.18
CA LYS A 9 16.92 1.45 32.95
C LYS A 9 15.89 2.02 33.94
N ASN A 10 15.81 3.33 34.14
CA ASN A 10 14.91 3.99 35.10
C ASN A 10 14.39 5.33 34.54
N LEU A 11 13.46 5.28 33.58
CA LEU A 11 12.80 6.50 33.09
C LEU A 11 11.86 7.05 34.19
N ARG A 12 12.13 8.27 34.64
CA ARG A 12 11.26 9.00 35.60
C ARG A 12 9.88 9.33 35.00
N ILE A 13 9.77 9.32 33.67
CA ILE A 13 8.56 9.63 32.90
C ILE A 13 8.08 8.36 32.21
N LYS A 14 6.80 8.00 32.43
CA LYS A 14 6.15 6.87 31.74
C LYS A 14 5.71 7.32 30.35
N ASN A 15 6.27 6.71 29.31
CA ASN A 15 5.85 6.91 27.93
C ASN A 15 4.82 5.84 27.54
N LYS A 16 3.74 6.23 26.87
CA LYS A 16 2.74 5.31 26.33
C LYS A 16 2.50 5.62 24.87
N ILE A 17 2.67 4.63 24.01
CA ILE A 17 2.28 4.71 22.60
C ILE A 17 0.77 4.50 22.52
N ILE A 18 0.04 5.52 22.04
CA ILE A 18 -1.44 5.49 21.97
C ILE A 18 -1.97 5.07 20.60
N ALA A 19 -1.16 5.22 19.55
CA ALA A 19 -1.52 4.85 18.19
C ALA A 19 -0.27 4.51 17.36
N THR A 20 -0.41 3.53 16.49
CA THR A 20 0.61 3.03 15.57
C THR A 20 -0.07 2.54 14.29
N ASN A 21 0.71 2.34 13.22
CA ASN A 21 0.24 1.65 12.01
C ASN A 21 -0.44 0.30 12.35
N ARG A 22 0.05 -0.41 13.38
CA ARG A 22 -0.52 -1.69 13.80
C ARG A 22 -1.99 -1.58 14.20
N ASN A 23 -2.40 -0.49 14.84
CA ASN A 23 -3.80 -0.26 15.19
C ASN A 23 -4.70 -0.17 13.95
N CYS A 24 -4.20 0.44 12.86
CA CYS A 24 -4.90 0.45 11.58
C CYS A 24 -5.01 -0.96 10.99
N LEU A 25 -3.91 -1.72 10.98
CA LEU A 25 -3.90 -3.09 10.45
C LEU A 25 -4.84 -4.01 11.24
N ASP A 26 -4.85 -3.94 12.57
CA ASP A 26 -5.73 -4.75 13.42
C ASP A 26 -7.22 -4.43 13.16
N SER A 27 -7.54 -3.16 12.88
CA SER A 27 -8.89 -2.75 12.48
C SER A 27 -9.28 -3.34 11.12
N MET A 28 -8.35 -3.33 10.15
CA MET A 28 -8.56 -3.94 8.83
C MET A 28 -8.71 -5.48 8.93
N VAL A 29 -7.92 -6.14 9.80
CA VAL A 29 -8.01 -7.59 10.07
C VAL A 29 -9.39 -7.92 10.61
N SER A 30 -9.80 -7.24 11.67
CA SER A 30 -11.09 -7.45 12.33
C SER A 30 -12.24 -7.30 11.33
N LYS A 31 -12.23 -6.22 10.53
CA LYS A 31 -13.26 -5.99 9.51
C LYS A 31 -13.25 -7.05 8.42
N SER A 32 -12.08 -7.47 7.95
CA SER A 32 -11.96 -8.50 6.89
C SER A 32 -12.46 -9.87 7.37
N GLN A 33 -12.20 -10.24 8.63
CA GLN A 33 -12.69 -11.48 9.23
C GLN A 33 -14.22 -11.47 9.37
N VAL A 34 -14.82 -10.35 9.80
CA VAL A 34 -16.29 -10.18 9.84
C VAL A 34 -16.92 -10.35 8.45
N LEU A 35 -16.23 -9.91 7.40
CA LEU A 35 -16.66 -10.08 6.01
C LEU A 35 -16.38 -11.49 5.45
N GLY A 36 -15.87 -12.42 6.26
CA GLY A 36 -15.65 -13.82 5.88
C GLY A 36 -14.38 -14.08 5.08
N PHE A 37 -13.41 -13.16 5.07
CA PHE A 37 -12.11 -13.36 4.41
C PHE A 37 -11.10 -14.03 5.34
N LYS A 38 -10.34 -14.98 4.78
CA LYS A 38 -9.12 -15.47 5.41
C LYS A 38 -8.03 -14.40 5.31
N VAL A 39 -7.59 -13.88 6.44
CA VAL A 39 -6.64 -12.76 6.50
C VAL A 39 -5.19 -13.24 6.59
N ILE A 40 -4.30 -12.60 5.85
CA ILE A 40 -2.85 -12.75 5.93
C ILE A 40 -2.25 -11.37 6.16
N VAL A 41 -1.57 -11.14 7.28
CA VAL A 41 -0.88 -9.86 7.53
C VAL A 41 0.56 -9.98 7.04
N SER A 42 0.96 -9.08 6.16
CA SER A 42 2.33 -9.01 5.64
C SER A 42 3.31 -8.52 6.71
N PRO A 43 4.59 -8.93 6.65
CA PRO A 43 5.66 -8.20 7.33
C PRO A 43 5.65 -6.72 6.90
N ILE A 44 6.20 -5.84 7.76
CA ILE A 44 6.24 -4.40 7.49
C ILE A 44 6.90 -4.11 6.14
N ILE A 45 6.26 -3.25 5.34
CA ILE A 45 6.81 -2.80 4.05
C ILE A 45 7.68 -1.56 4.28
N GLN A 46 8.96 -1.63 3.95
CA GLN A 46 9.93 -0.53 4.14
C GLN A 46 10.88 -0.35 2.95
N HIS A 47 10.65 -1.11 1.87
CA HIS A 47 11.52 -1.10 0.70
C HIS A 47 10.89 -0.31 -0.43
N ASP A 48 11.67 -0.12 -1.50
CA ASP A 48 11.18 0.41 -2.77
C ASP A 48 9.91 -0.34 -3.23
N VAL A 49 8.97 0.40 -3.79
CA VAL A 49 7.67 -0.11 -4.27
C VAL A 49 7.79 -1.31 -5.20
N VAL A 50 8.85 -1.44 -6.00
CA VAL A 50 9.08 -2.60 -6.88
C VAL A 50 9.35 -3.86 -6.05
N ILE A 51 10.16 -3.75 -5.00
CA ILE A 51 10.49 -4.87 -4.11
C ILE A 51 9.26 -5.25 -3.28
N SER A 52 8.57 -4.24 -2.75
CA SER A 52 7.35 -4.42 -1.97
C SER A 52 6.25 -5.10 -2.78
N ALA A 53 6.01 -4.68 -4.03
CA ALA A 53 5.05 -5.31 -4.93
C ALA A 53 5.36 -6.79 -5.18
N LYS A 54 6.63 -7.13 -5.50
CA LYS A 54 7.04 -8.54 -5.71
C LYS A 54 6.81 -9.41 -4.48
N ARG A 55 7.05 -8.87 -3.28
CA ARG A 55 6.80 -9.61 -2.02
C ARG A 55 5.31 -9.84 -1.80
N LEU A 56 4.51 -8.79 -1.96
CA LEU A 56 3.05 -8.87 -1.77
C LEU A 56 2.39 -9.85 -2.75
N VAL A 57 2.78 -9.82 -4.03
CA VAL A 57 2.25 -10.73 -5.05
C VAL A 57 2.56 -12.20 -4.72
N LYS A 58 3.76 -12.49 -4.20
CA LYS A 58 4.12 -13.86 -3.76
C LYS A 58 3.29 -14.37 -2.59
N MET A 59 2.67 -13.47 -1.82
CA MET A 59 1.82 -13.84 -0.70
C MET A 59 0.37 -14.13 -1.10
N ILE A 60 -0.03 -13.83 -2.35
CA ILE A 60 -1.42 -14.06 -2.82
C ILE A 60 -1.72 -15.56 -2.78
N PRO A 61 -2.66 -16.00 -1.92
CA PRO A 61 -2.95 -17.41 -1.78
C PRO A 61 -3.74 -17.92 -2.99
N LYS A 62 -3.67 -19.24 -3.22
CA LYS A 62 -4.44 -19.88 -4.30
C LYS A 62 -5.94 -19.86 -4.03
N ASN A 63 -6.36 -19.96 -2.77
CA ASN A 63 -7.77 -20.00 -2.38
C ASN A 63 -8.45 -18.65 -2.59
N ARG A 64 -9.75 -18.69 -2.91
CA ARG A 64 -10.63 -17.51 -2.89
C ARG A 64 -10.93 -17.06 -1.46
N ARG A 65 -11.60 -15.91 -1.34
CA ARG A 65 -11.96 -15.28 -0.05
C ARG A 65 -10.76 -15.10 0.87
N SER A 66 -9.71 -14.48 0.35
CA SER A 66 -8.53 -14.11 1.13
C SER A 66 -8.25 -12.61 1.07
N CYS A 67 -7.73 -12.06 2.15
CA CYS A 67 -7.32 -10.66 2.23
C CYS A 67 -5.88 -10.59 2.76
N ILE A 68 -4.95 -10.11 1.93
CA ILE A 68 -3.63 -9.70 2.41
C ILE A 68 -3.76 -8.29 2.92
N ILE A 69 -3.29 -8.03 4.13
CA ILE A 69 -3.24 -6.70 4.73
C ILE A 69 -1.77 -6.35 4.94
N PHE A 70 -1.37 -5.15 4.55
CA PHE A 70 0.00 -4.67 4.70
C PHE A 70 0.03 -3.22 5.17
N GLY A 71 1.14 -2.84 5.80
CA GLY A 71 1.39 -1.47 6.22
C GLY A 71 2.87 -1.22 6.46
N GLY A 72 3.23 0.05 6.53
CA GLY A 72 4.61 0.51 6.65
C GLY A 72 4.81 1.78 5.84
N GLU A 73 6.02 1.96 5.34
CA GLU A 73 6.41 3.18 4.64
C GLU A 73 7.35 2.84 3.46
N PRO A 74 6.81 2.36 2.32
CA PRO A 74 7.61 2.12 1.14
C PRO A 74 8.19 3.42 0.59
N THR A 75 9.23 3.28 -0.22
CA THR A 75 9.83 4.39 -0.96
C THR A 75 9.63 4.23 -2.45
N VAL A 76 9.71 5.32 -3.19
CA VAL A 76 9.63 5.33 -4.65
C VAL A 76 10.84 6.08 -5.20
N ASN A 77 11.55 5.45 -6.14
CA ASN A 77 12.63 6.12 -6.85
C ASN A 77 12.06 6.98 -7.99
N VAL A 78 12.07 8.30 -7.80
CA VAL A 78 11.55 9.27 -8.77
C VAL A 78 12.57 9.51 -9.87
N LYS A 79 12.23 9.12 -11.10
CA LYS A 79 13.02 9.27 -12.33
C LYS A 79 12.34 10.15 -13.37
N GLY A 80 11.02 10.23 -13.35
CA GLY A 80 10.21 11.02 -14.26
C GLY A 80 9.76 12.36 -13.71
N LYS A 81 8.92 13.06 -14.50
CA LYS A 81 8.30 14.35 -14.13
C LYS A 81 6.80 14.23 -13.87
N GLY A 82 6.29 13.00 -13.74
CA GLY A 82 4.88 12.71 -13.52
C GLY A 82 4.35 13.14 -12.15
N LYS A 83 3.04 12.96 -11.98
CA LYS A 83 2.38 13.09 -10.68
C LYS A 83 2.02 11.71 -10.13
N GLY A 84 2.17 11.54 -8.83
CA GLY A 84 1.90 10.28 -8.15
C GLY A 84 2.49 10.27 -6.75
N GLY A 85 2.47 9.10 -6.14
CA GLY A 85 3.10 8.82 -4.87
C GLY A 85 3.33 7.33 -4.69
N ARG A 86 3.94 6.96 -3.56
CA ARG A 86 4.33 5.57 -3.25
C ARG A 86 3.13 4.63 -3.21
N ASN A 87 1.96 5.09 -2.74
CA ASN A 87 0.77 4.24 -2.67
C ASN A 87 0.17 3.99 -4.04
N GLN A 88 -0.02 5.04 -4.85
CA GLN A 88 -0.45 4.91 -6.24
C GLN A 88 0.53 4.04 -7.04
N GLU A 89 1.85 4.27 -6.89
CA GLU A 89 2.84 3.51 -7.62
C GLU A 89 2.91 2.04 -7.17
N LEU A 90 2.76 1.74 -5.87
CA LEU A 90 2.69 0.37 -5.38
C LEU A 90 1.51 -0.40 -5.99
N VAL A 91 0.31 0.20 -6.01
CA VAL A 91 -0.88 -0.41 -6.63
C VAL A 91 -0.62 -0.71 -8.11
N LEU A 92 -0.02 0.23 -8.84
CA LEU A 92 0.27 0.08 -10.26
C LEU A 92 1.38 -0.96 -10.54
N GLN A 93 2.39 -1.06 -9.66
CA GLN A 93 3.42 -2.10 -9.74
C GLN A 93 2.83 -3.50 -9.47
N ILE A 94 1.92 -3.63 -8.50
CA ILE A 94 1.23 -4.91 -8.24
C ILE A 94 0.39 -5.29 -9.47
N LEU A 95 -0.41 -4.36 -10.01
CA LEU A 95 -1.22 -4.58 -11.21
C LEU A 95 -0.36 -5.08 -12.38
N LYS A 96 0.79 -4.45 -12.62
CA LYS A 96 1.75 -4.91 -13.64
C LYS A 96 2.20 -6.36 -13.42
N LEU A 97 2.46 -6.77 -12.19
CA LEU A 97 2.95 -8.12 -11.89
C LEU A 97 1.85 -9.19 -12.05
N ILE A 98 0.58 -8.82 -11.87
CA ILE A 98 -0.54 -9.76 -11.94
C ILE A 98 -1.33 -9.70 -13.26
N HIS A 99 -0.91 -8.90 -14.24
CA HIS A 99 -1.67 -8.65 -15.47
C HIS A 99 -2.04 -9.89 -16.30
N HIS A 100 -1.30 -11.00 -16.17
CA HIS A 100 -1.62 -12.29 -16.81
C HIS A 100 -2.52 -13.20 -15.95
N SER A 101 -2.88 -12.77 -14.75
CA SER A 101 -3.66 -13.56 -13.79
C SER A 101 -5.14 -13.40 -14.08
N ASN A 102 -5.86 -14.49 -14.35
CA ASN A 102 -7.32 -14.50 -14.46
C ASN A 102 -8.01 -14.52 -13.08
N GLN A 103 -7.33 -14.01 -12.04
CA GLN A 103 -7.84 -13.99 -10.68
C GLN A 103 -8.56 -12.69 -10.40
N ASN A 104 -9.73 -12.80 -9.79
CA ASN A 104 -10.49 -11.67 -9.24
C ASN A 104 -9.74 -11.10 -8.04
N LEU A 105 -9.04 -9.98 -8.26
CA LEU A 105 -8.22 -9.32 -7.28
C LEU A 105 -8.59 -7.84 -7.21
N ILE A 106 -8.74 -7.31 -6.00
CA ILE A 106 -8.79 -5.88 -5.73
C ILE A 106 -7.55 -5.49 -4.94
N ILE A 107 -6.85 -4.46 -5.37
CA ILE A 107 -5.63 -3.95 -4.73
C ILE A 107 -5.91 -2.54 -4.26
N SER A 108 -5.50 -2.19 -3.05
CA SER A 108 -5.58 -0.83 -2.53
C SER A 108 -4.36 -0.49 -1.69
N SER A 109 -3.90 0.76 -1.78
CA SER A 109 -2.89 1.32 -0.89
C SER A 109 -3.19 2.79 -0.67
N ILE A 110 -3.10 3.27 0.58
CA ILE A 110 -3.32 4.67 0.95
C ILE A 110 -2.37 5.13 2.05
N GLY A 111 -2.03 6.42 2.03
CA GLY A 111 -1.43 7.16 3.12
C GLY A 111 -2.49 7.55 4.15
N THR A 112 -2.23 7.26 5.43
CA THR A 112 -3.18 7.57 6.51
C THR A 112 -3.34 9.05 6.78
N ASP A 113 -2.41 9.90 6.33
CA ASP A 113 -2.49 11.37 6.36
C ASP A 113 -3.43 11.97 5.31
N GLY A 114 -3.85 11.15 4.35
CA GLY A 114 -4.78 11.51 3.28
C GLY A 114 -4.10 12.07 2.02
N ILE A 115 -2.76 12.03 1.94
CA ILE A 115 -1.99 12.51 0.79
C ILE A 115 -0.95 11.47 0.37
N ASP A 116 -0.82 11.27 -0.94
CA ASP A 116 0.17 10.41 -1.55
C ASP A 116 1.00 11.20 -2.56
N GLY A 117 2.26 11.45 -2.19
CA GLY A 117 3.25 12.17 -2.99
C GLY A 117 2.81 13.59 -3.35
N ASN A 118 3.03 13.99 -4.60
CA ASN A 118 2.72 15.35 -5.09
C ASN A 118 1.28 15.50 -5.59
N THR A 119 0.33 14.83 -4.94
CA THR A 119 -1.08 14.75 -5.36
C THR A 119 -2.05 15.19 -4.27
N LYS A 120 -3.34 15.28 -4.60
CA LYS A 120 -4.43 15.59 -3.64
C LYS A 120 -5.20 14.34 -3.17
N TYR A 121 -4.65 13.17 -3.45
CA TYR A 121 -5.27 11.86 -3.24
C TYR A 121 -4.48 11.11 -2.18
N SER A 122 -5.13 10.24 -1.41
CA SER A 122 -4.45 9.43 -0.40
C SER A 122 -3.81 8.18 -0.97
N GLY A 123 -4.17 7.79 -2.19
CA GLY A 123 -3.66 6.59 -2.84
C GLY A 123 -4.57 6.12 -3.95
N ALA A 124 -4.64 4.81 -4.16
CA ALA A 124 -5.44 4.20 -5.21
C ALA A 124 -6.01 2.84 -4.82
N LEU A 125 -7.07 2.45 -5.53
CA LEU A 125 -7.67 1.12 -5.55
C LEU A 125 -7.98 0.71 -6.97
N ILE A 126 -7.74 -0.55 -7.32
CA ILE A 126 -8.04 -1.08 -8.65
C ILE A 126 -8.36 -2.57 -8.60
N GLU A 127 -9.27 -2.99 -9.48
CA GLU A 127 -9.52 -4.40 -9.78
C GLU A 127 -8.57 -4.88 -10.87
N ASN A 128 -8.15 -6.14 -10.82
CA ASN A 128 -7.32 -6.80 -11.83
C ASN A 128 -8.09 -7.10 -13.13
N ASN A 129 -8.50 -6.05 -13.82
CA ASN A 129 -9.08 -6.12 -15.16
C ASN A 129 -7.97 -6.18 -16.23
N SER A 130 -8.35 -6.42 -17.48
CA SER A 130 -7.41 -6.43 -18.60
C SER A 130 -6.96 -5.00 -18.94
N TYR A 131 -5.75 -4.63 -18.48
CA TYR A 131 -5.07 -3.40 -18.87
C TYR A 131 -3.86 -3.70 -19.74
N ASN A 132 -3.53 -2.80 -20.67
CA ASN A 132 -2.35 -2.96 -21.50
C ASN A 132 -1.06 -2.84 -20.63
N PRO A 133 -0.21 -3.88 -20.55
CA PRO A 133 1.01 -3.86 -19.73
C PRO A 133 2.06 -2.85 -20.23
N GLU A 134 2.06 -2.53 -21.53
CA GLU A 134 2.94 -1.50 -22.09
C GLU A 134 2.55 -0.11 -21.59
N GLU A 135 1.24 0.17 -21.54
CA GLU A 135 0.73 1.43 -21.02
C GLU A 135 1.02 1.56 -19.51
N ILE A 136 0.77 0.51 -18.73
CA ILE A 136 1.16 0.50 -17.30
C ILE A 136 2.66 0.81 -17.16
N THR A 137 3.49 0.17 -17.98
CA THR A 137 4.93 0.40 -17.96
C THR A 137 5.31 1.84 -18.34
N HIS A 138 4.60 2.46 -19.27
CA HIS A 138 4.79 3.86 -19.64
C HIS A 138 4.55 4.80 -18.45
N TYR A 139 3.41 4.66 -17.75
CA TYR A 139 3.13 5.50 -16.56
C TYR A 139 4.13 5.28 -15.42
N LEU A 140 4.53 4.03 -15.17
CA LEU A 140 5.54 3.71 -14.16
C LEU A 140 6.91 4.32 -14.48
N LYS A 141 7.36 4.24 -15.74
CA LYS A 141 8.66 4.82 -16.16
C LYS A 141 8.75 6.33 -15.91
N ASN A 142 7.63 7.04 -15.97
CA ASN A 142 7.58 8.50 -15.77
C ASN A 142 7.08 8.91 -14.37
N ASN A 143 6.96 7.98 -13.41
CA ASN A 143 6.36 8.21 -12.08
C ASN A 143 5.02 8.96 -12.16
N ASN A 144 4.19 8.58 -13.13
CA ASN A 144 2.94 9.28 -13.45
C ASN A 144 1.70 8.45 -13.12
N SER A 145 1.76 7.70 -12.01
CA SER A 145 0.69 6.81 -11.54
C SER A 145 -0.64 7.57 -11.33
N ASN A 146 -0.60 8.85 -10.95
CA ASN A 146 -1.81 9.66 -10.80
C ASN A 146 -2.58 9.79 -12.12
N LEU A 147 -1.89 9.99 -13.24
CA LEU A 147 -2.56 10.14 -14.52
C LEU A 147 -3.18 8.81 -14.98
N PHE A 148 -2.54 7.68 -14.68
CA PHE A 148 -3.13 6.36 -14.91
C PHE A 148 -4.47 6.19 -14.18
N PHE A 149 -4.51 6.43 -12.86
CA PHE A 149 -5.76 6.30 -12.09
C PHE A 149 -6.76 7.44 -12.34
N LYS A 150 -6.33 8.58 -12.91
CA LYS A 150 -7.29 9.57 -13.46
C LYS A 150 -8.00 9.03 -14.69
N LYS A 151 -7.26 8.36 -15.58
CA LYS A 151 -7.79 7.80 -16.83
C LYS A 151 -8.71 6.60 -16.55
N TYR A 152 -8.27 5.69 -15.69
CA TYR A 152 -8.96 4.41 -15.44
C TYR A 152 -9.85 4.41 -14.19
N GLY A 153 -9.88 5.52 -13.44
CA GLY A 153 -10.50 5.56 -12.13
C GLY A 153 -9.65 4.90 -11.05
N GLY A 154 -10.17 4.86 -9.82
CA GLY A 154 -9.50 4.22 -8.69
C GLY A 154 -8.72 5.16 -7.77
N LEU A 155 -8.66 6.45 -8.05
CA LEU A 155 -8.08 7.41 -7.11
C LEU A 155 -8.91 7.52 -5.83
N ILE A 156 -8.26 7.36 -4.67
CA ILE A 156 -8.92 7.51 -3.37
C ILE A 156 -8.65 8.92 -2.85
N LYS A 157 -9.71 9.66 -2.52
CA LYS A 157 -9.61 10.99 -1.91
C LYS A 157 -10.30 10.96 -0.55
N THR A 158 -9.51 10.88 0.52
CA THR A 158 -10.01 11.03 1.90
C THR A 158 -10.06 12.50 2.33
N GLY A 159 -9.22 13.36 1.73
CA GLY A 159 -8.87 14.65 2.33
C GLY A 159 -7.89 14.47 3.49
N TYR A 160 -7.45 15.59 4.09
CA TYR A 160 -6.58 15.55 5.27
C TYR A 160 -7.29 14.86 6.43
N THR A 161 -6.67 13.82 6.97
CA THR A 161 -7.23 13.03 8.07
C THR A 161 -6.80 13.56 9.45
N HIS A 162 -5.87 14.53 9.48
CA HIS A 162 -5.27 15.07 10.69
C HIS A 162 -4.56 14.04 11.59
N THR A 163 -4.13 12.91 11.01
CA THR A 163 -3.31 11.89 11.66
C THR A 163 -2.30 11.31 10.68
N ASN A 164 -1.19 10.76 11.15
CA ASN A 164 -0.26 10.04 10.29
C ASN A 164 0.32 8.83 11.02
N LEU A 165 -0.12 7.66 10.58
CA LEU A 165 0.32 6.34 11.02
C LEU A 165 0.92 5.55 9.84
N MET A 166 1.60 6.24 8.92
CA MET A 166 2.20 5.71 7.69
C MET A 166 1.18 5.18 6.67
N ASP A 167 1.60 4.27 5.78
CA ASP A 167 0.76 3.72 4.72
C ASP A 167 0.10 2.40 5.16
N ILE A 168 -1.09 2.15 4.62
CA ILE A 168 -1.84 0.91 4.79
C ILE A 168 -2.44 0.47 3.45
N GLY A 169 -2.58 -0.84 3.26
CA GLY A 169 -3.18 -1.36 2.05
C GLY A 169 -3.59 -2.82 2.17
N LEU A 170 -4.25 -3.29 1.12
CA LEU A 170 -4.73 -4.66 1.04
C LEU A 170 -4.72 -5.20 -0.39
N ILE A 171 -4.68 -6.53 -0.48
CA ILE A 171 -4.99 -7.29 -1.70
C ILE A 171 -6.10 -8.26 -1.34
N LEU A 172 -7.28 -8.04 -1.92
CA LEU A 172 -8.46 -8.88 -1.74
C LEU A 172 -8.59 -9.85 -2.91
N LYS A 173 -8.87 -11.11 -2.63
CA LYS A 173 -9.20 -12.14 -3.63
C LYS A 173 -10.58 -12.72 -3.33
N TYR A 174 -11.48 -12.72 -4.31
CA TYR A 174 -12.87 -13.16 -4.16
C TYR A 174 -13.29 -14.26 -5.14
#